data_AF-A0A838UPA7-F1
#
_entry.id   AF-A0A838UPA7-F1
#
_cell.length_a   1.000
_cell.length_b   1.000
_cell.length_c   1.000
_cell.angle_alpha   90.00
_cell.angle_beta   90.00
_cell.angle_gamma   90.00
#
_symmetry.space_group_name_H-M   'P 1'
#
loop_
_entity.id
_entity.type
_entity.pdbx_description
1 polymer ?
#
loop_
_entity_poly.entity_id
_entity_poly.type
_entity_poly.pdbx_seq_one_letter_code
_entity_poly.pdbx_strand_id
1 'polypeptide(L)'
;MPTIEGTVERIVFRNVENGYTVARIKTDDSTRLFREDLVTVVGTLPNVAVGELVECSGEWEVDRDHGRQLRVAHFVPHAPVSGKGLARYLGSGIMRGIGPKMAERIVAAFGEQTLAVMDLEPERLIEVKGISASKRDAIMQGWEAQREVRKIMLFLQAHEVSPSLARKIYDVYGQDAIGVIQANPYQLEQDIYGVGFKTADALAMELGLPADSLPRLATGIKHALNEAASTGHCYLLREELLMQAATVLGVPPEVLPPAIEDLRARREVFIEDGERVFLAPFFYSEQGSARRLRRLLAAPSRLPTMTPQRWEALLA
;
A
#
# COMPACT_ATOMS: atom_id res chain seq x y z
N MET A 1 9.91 -21.65 -12.61
CA MET A 1 10.41 -20.32 -13.03
C MET A 1 11.89 -20.25 -12.71
N PRO A 2 12.75 -19.64 -13.55
CA PRO A 2 14.14 -19.40 -13.20
C PRO A 2 14.24 -18.56 -11.92
N THR A 3 15.13 -18.98 -11.02
CA THR A 3 15.44 -18.29 -9.77
C THR A 3 16.88 -17.81 -9.82
N ILE A 4 17.12 -16.58 -9.39
CA ILE A 4 18.45 -16.02 -9.19
C ILE A 4 18.60 -15.54 -7.76
N GLU A 5 19.78 -15.77 -7.20
CA GLU A 5 20.18 -15.23 -5.90
C GLU A 5 21.36 -14.28 -6.10
N GLY A 6 21.33 -13.14 -5.42
CA GLY A 6 22.45 -12.21 -5.48
C GLY A 6 22.26 -10.97 -4.63
N THR A 7 23.33 -10.18 -4.54
CA THR A 7 23.34 -8.93 -3.77
C THR A 7 22.91 -7.76 -4.64
N VAL A 8 22.01 -6.91 -4.13
CA VAL A 8 21.57 -5.70 -4.84
C VAL A 8 22.72 -4.70 -4.94
N GLU A 9 23.23 -4.50 -6.16
CA GLU A 9 24.36 -3.61 -6.45
C GLU A 9 23.93 -2.15 -6.55
N ARG A 10 22.81 -1.88 -7.21
CA ARG A 10 22.23 -0.54 -7.28
C ARG A 10 20.76 -0.60 -7.65
N ILE A 11 20.02 0.39 -7.17
CA ILE A 11 18.65 0.67 -7.62
C ILE A 11 18.76 1.76 -8.68
N VAL A 12 18.38 1.43 -9.91
CA VAL A 12 18.42 2.35 -11.06
C VAL A 12 17.18 3.25 -11.03
N PHE A 13 16.04 2.68 -10.70
CA PHE A 13 14.76 3.39 -10.62
C PHE A 13 13.88 2.74 -9.56
N ARG A 14 13.10 3.56 -8.86
CA ARG A 14 12.05 3.10 -7.95
C ARG A 14 10.86 4.04 -8.03
N ASN A 15 9.69 3.46 -8.29
CA ASN A 15 8.42 4.10 -8.05
C ASN A 15 7.97 3.76 -6.61
N VAL A 16 7.86 4.80 -5.78
CA VAL A 16 7.48 4.67 -4.36
C VAL A 16 5.99 4.34 -4.16
N GLU A 17 5.13 4.63 -5.15
CA GLU A 17 3.68 4.46 -5.01
C GLU A 17 3.24 3.01 -5.20
N ASN A 18 3.83 2.31 -6.18
CA ASN A 18 3.48 0.93 -6.53
C ASN A 18 4.60 -0.08 -6.20
N GLY A 19 5.78 0.38 -5.77
CA GLY A 19 6.91 -0.48 -5.43
C GLY A 19 7.69 -1.01 -6.63
N TYR A 20 7.35 -0.59 -7.86
CA TYR A 20 8.08 -0.97 -9.06
C TYR A 20 9.52 -0.49 -8.96
N THR A 21 10.45 -1.43 -9.07
CA THR A 21 11.87 -1.19 -8.88
C THR A 21 12.65 -1.83 -10.01
N VAL A 22 13.60 -1.07 -10.56
CA VAL A 22 14.63 -1.57 -11.47
C VAL A 22 15.92 -1.64 -10.68
N ALA A 23 16.41 -2.85 -10.44
CA ALA A 23 17.64 -3.08 -9.68
C ALA A 23 18.66 -3.87 -10.48
N ARG A 24 19.93 -3.64 -10.19
CA ARG A 24 21.06 -4.42 -10.72
C ARG A 24 21.55 -5.31 -9.60
N ILE A 25 21.51 -6.62 -9.82
CA ILE A 25 21.90 -7.64 -8.84
C ILE A 25 23.22 -8.25 -9.29
N LYS A 26 24.14 -8.42 -8.35
CA LYS A 26 25.36 -9.19 -8.52
C LYS A 26 25.10 -10.62 -8.02
N THR A 27 25.06 -11.58 -8.95
CA THR A 27 24.90 -13.01 -8.65
C THR A 27 26.25 -13.64 -8.30
N ASP A 28 26.26 -14.61 -7.40
CA ASP A 28 27.48 -15.35 -6.99
C ASP A 28 27.86 -16.50 -7.95
N ASP A 29 27.23 -16.57 -9.12
CA ASP A 29 27.44 -17.65 -10.09
C ASP A 29 28.86 -17.62 -10.67
N SER A 30 29.73 -18.44 -10.06
CA SER A 30 31.14 -18.62 -10.39
C SER A 30 31.42 -19.20 -11.78
N THR A 31 30.39 -19.55 -12.55
CA THR A 31 30.52 -20.14 -13.89
C THR A 31 30.67 -19.10 -15.01
N ARG A 32 30.49 -17.80 -14.74
CA ARG A 32 30.70 -16.72 -15.73
C ARG A 32 32.05 -16.03 -15.52
N LEU A 33 32.94 -16.25 -16.48
CA LEU A 33 34.35 -15.80 -16.53
C LEU A 33 34.57 -14.27 -16.53
N PHE A 34 33.52 -13.45 -16.41
CA PHE A 34 33.62 -11.99 -16.49
C PHE A 34 33.14 -11.31 -15.21
N ARG A 35 33.99 -10.43 -14.67
CA ARG A 35 33.83 -9.71 -13.38
C ARG A 35 32.73 -8.62 -13.37
N GLU A 36 31.91 -8.51 -14.42
CA GLU A 36 30.96 -7.39 -14.62
C GLU A 36 29.49 -7.80 -14.87
N ASP A 37 29.11 -9.05 -14.58
CA ASP A 37 27.76 -9.55 -14.88
C ASP A 37 26.72 -9.15 -13.83
N LEU A 38 26.35 -7.86 -13.82
CA LEU A 38 25.15 -7.41 -13.13
C LEU A 38 23.91 -7.79 -13.91
N VAL A 39 23.02 -8.56 -13.28
CA VAL A 39 21.70 -8.91 -13.82
C VAL A 39 20.72 -7.77 -13.54
N THR A 40 20.01 -7.28 -14.56
CA THR A 40 18.88 -6.36 -14.35
C THR A 40 17.65 -7.16 -13.91
N VAL A 41 17.04 -6.76 -12.80
CA VAL A 41 15.73 -7.22 -12.37
C VAL A 41 14.73 -6.08 -12.41
N VAL A 42 13.51 -6.38 -12.84
CA VAL A 42 12.40 -5.44 -12.90
C VAL A 42 11.16 -6.07 -12.30
N GLY A 43 10.40 -5.30 -11.54
CA GLY A 43 9.17 -5.77 -10.92
C GLY A 43 8.85 -5.03 -9.64
N THR A 44 7.83 -5.48 -8.93
CA THR A 44 7.46 -4.92 -7.63
C THR A 44 8.39 -5.51 -6.57
N LEU A 45 9.45 -4.75 -6.24
CA LEU A 45 10.46 -5.10 -5.23
C LEU A 45 10.38 -4.07 -4.09
N PRO A 46 9.30 -4.10 -3.29
CA PRO A 46 9.05 -3.08 -2.30
C PRO A 46 10.13 -3.09 -1.22
N ASN A 47 10.60 -1.89 -0.86
CA ASN A 47 11.62 -1.66 0.17
C ASN A 47 12.94 -2.42 0.02
N VAL A 48 13.23 -3.05 -1.13
CA VAL A 48 14.55 -3.65 -1.38
C VAL A 48 15.63 -2.59 -1.21
N ALA A 49 16.71 -2.93 -0.52
CA ALA A 49 17.80 -2.02 -0.26
C ALA A 49 19.09 -2.47 -0.94
N VAL A 50 19.91 -1.49 -1.28
CA VAL A 50 21.24 -1.72 -1.84
C VAL A 50 22.08 -2.46 -0.80
N GLY A 51 22.70 -3.59 -1.17
CA GLY A 51 23.47 -4.43 -0.26
C GLY A 51 22.67 -5.58 0.39
N GLU A 52 21.35 -5.65 0.21
CA GLU A 52 20.58 -6.85 0.59
C GLU A 52 20.89 -8.01 -0.35
N LEU A 53 20.92 -9.21 0.22
CA LEU A 53 20.89 -10.46 -0.53
C LEU A 53 19.43 -10.74 -0.88
N VAL A 54 19.13 -11.04 -2.13
CA VAL A 54 17.76 -11.25 -2.58
C VAL A 54 17.65 -12.49 -3.44
N GLU A 55 16.58 -13.24 -3.23
CA GLU A 55 16.15 -14.31 -4.12
C GLU A 55 15.01 -13.79 -4.99
N CYS A 56 15.20 -13.83 -6.30
CA CYS A 56 14.23 -13.37 -7.29
C CYS A 56 13.89 -14.53 -8.22
N SER A 57 12.60 -14.83 -8.39
CA SER A 57 12.13 -15.77 -9.41
C SER A 57 11.12 -15.09 -10.34
N GLY A 58 11.14 -15.48 -11.62
CA GLY A 58 10.29 -14.84 -12.61
C GLY A 58 10.62 -15.26 -14.03
N GLU A 59 10.40 -14.37 -14.99
CA GLU A 59 10.54 -14.65 -16.42
C GLU A 59 11.60 -13.76 -17.06
N TRP A 60 12.44 -14.34 -17.92
CA TRP A 60 13.41 -13.56 -18.68
C TRP A 60 12.72 -12.84 -19.82
N GLU A 61 12.93 -11.53 -19.91
CA GLU A 61 12.47 -10.71 -21.01
C GLU A 61 13.64 -9.93 -21.62
N VAL A 62 13.48 -9.54 -22.89
CA VAL A 62 14.43 -8.68 -23.58
C VAL A 62 13.69 -7.41 -23.94
N ASP A 63 14.03 -6.33 -23.24
CA ASP A 63 13.57 -4.99 -23.55
C ASP A 63 14.36 -4.42 -24.74
N ARG A 64 13.69 -3.65 -25.59
CA ARG A 64 14.31 -3.08 -26.80
C ARG A 64 15.39 -2.04 -26.49
N ASP A 65 15.21 -1.27 -25.42
CA ASP A 65 16.07 -0.16 -25.04
C ASP A 65 17.04 -0.54 -23.92
N HIS A 66 16.64 -1.50 -23.07
CA HIS A 66 17.37 -1.86 -21.85
C HIS A 66 17.97 -3.28 -21.86
N GLY A 67 17.69 -4.08 -22.90
CA GLY A 67 18.25 -5.41 -23.08
C GLY A 67 17.66 -6.46 -22.15
N ARG A 68 18.46 -7.48 -21.82
CA ARG A 68 17.99 -8.64 -21.05
C ARG A 68 17.74 -8.29 -19.58
N GLN A 69 16.54 -8.54 -19.10
CA GLN A 69 16.14 -8.35 -17.71
C GLN A 69 15.27 -9.52 -17.22
N LEU A 70 15.29 -9.76 -15.91
CA LEU A 70 14.38 -10.71 -15.28
C LEU A 70 13.17 -9.93 -14.75
N ARG A 71 11.99 -10.20 -15.30
CA ARG A 71 10.72 -9.74 -14.74
C ARG A 71 10.38 -10.60 -13.53
N VAL A 72 10.51 -10.02 -12.35
CA VAL A 72 10.34 -10.73 -11.07
C VAL A 72 8.86 -10.93 -10.78
N ALA A 73 8.48 -12.19 -10.55
CA ALA A 73 7.17 -12.60 -10.09
C ALA A 73 7.17 -12.79 -8.56
N HIS A 74 8.22 -13.40 -8.01
CA HIS A 74 8.39 -13.57 -6.57
C HIS A 74 9.76 -13.08 -6.11
N PHE A 75 9.77 -12.47 -4.92
CA PHE A 75 10.93 -11.81 -4.34
C PHE A 75 11.02 -12.12 -2.85
N VAL A 76 12.20 -12.50 -2.37
CA VAL A 76 12.49 -12.72 -0.95
C VAL A 76 13.77 -11.97 -0.56
N PRO A 77 13.69 -10.96 0.32
CA PRO A 77 14.86 -10.26 0.82
C PRO A 77 15.46 -10.93 2.06
N HIS A 78 16.75 -11.21 1.99
CA HIS A 78 17.57 -11.69 3.09
C HIS A 78 18.43 -10.55 3.67
N ALA A 79 18.77 -10.68 4.95
CA ALA A 79 19.65 -9.72 5.58
C ALA A 79 21.05 -9.76 4.92
N PRO A 80 21.77 -8.63 4.86
CA PRO A 80 23.14 -8.63 4.36
C PRO A 80 24.03 -9.52 5.22
N VAL A 81 24.74 -10.47 4.60
CA VAL A 81 25.67 -11.38 5.29
C VAL A 81 27.12 -10.90 5.28
N SER A 82 27.47 -9.92 4.43
CA SER A 82 28.84 -9.42 4.31
C SER A 82 28.98 -7.99 4.85
N GLY A 83 30.14 -7.66 5.42
CA GLY A 83 30.43 -6.28 5.86
C GLY A 83 30.27 -5.24 4.74
N LYS A 84 30.66 -5.56 3.50
CA LYS A 84 30.46 -4.64 2.36
C LYS A 84 28.97 -4.45 2.02
N GLY A 85 28.18 -5.52 2.03
CA GLY A 85 26.73 -5.45 1.84
C GLY A 85 26.08 -4.64 2.97
N LEU A 86 26.53 -4.84 4.20
CA LEU A 86 26.03 -4.16 5.38
C LEU A 86 26.31 -2.66 5.35
N ALA A 87 27.52 -2.23 4.99
CA ALA A 87 27.84 -0.81 4.86
C ALA A 87 26.99 -0.14 3.77
N ARG A 88 26.73 -0.84 2.67
CA ARG A 88 25.88 -0.34 1.59
C ARG A 88 24.41 -0.30 1.99
N TYR A 89 23.94 -1.28 2.75
CA TYR A 89 22.60 -1.34 3.31
C TYR A 89 22.34 -0.16 4.26
N LEU A 90 23.20 0.02 5.26
CA LEU A 90 23.11 1.14 6.21
C LEU A 90 23.23 2.49 5.49
N GLY A 91 24.10 2.58 4.48
CA GLY A 91 24.35 3.81 3.71
C GLY A 91 23.37 4.08 2.57
N SER A 92 22.40 3.19 2.31
CA SER A 92 21.45 3.27 1.19
C SER A 92 20.43 4.41 1.31
N GLY A 93 20.40 5.10 2.45
CA GLY A 93 19.39 6.10 2.78
C GLY A 93 18.11 5.50 3.39
N ILE A 94 18.06 4.17 3.59
CA ILE A 94 16.95 3.51 4.27
C ILE A 94 16.84 3.93 5.74
N MET A 95 17.99 4.22 6.38
CA MET A 95 18.06 4.79 7.71
C MET A 95 18.44 6.26 7.65
N ARG A 96 17.54 7.12 8.15
CA ARG A 96 17.82 8.54 8.30
C ARG A 96 19.01 8.74 9.25
N GLY A 97 19.97 9.55 8.82
CA GLY A 97 21.16 9.87 9.63
C GLY A 97 22.39 9.00 9.38
N ILE A 98 22.28 7.92 8.60
CA ILE A 98 23.44 7.14 8.15
C ILE A 98 23.73 7.40 6.67
N GLY A 99 24.74 8.22 6.41
CA GLY A 99 25.32 8.33 5.07
C GLY A 99 26.37 7.24 4.80
N PRO A 100 26.80 7.04 3.53
CA PRO A 100 27.77 6.00 3.15
C PRO A 100 29.04 5.99 4.01
N LYS A 101 29.63 7.16 4.26
CA LYS A 101 30.84 7.28 5.11
C LYS A 101 30.60 6.91 6.57
N MET A 102 29.39 7.13 7.09
CA MET A 102 29.06 6.75 8.46
C MET A 102 28.84 5.24 8.54
N ALA A 103 28.13 4.67 7.57
CA ALA A 103 27.92 3.24 7.47
C ALA A 103 29.26 2.46 7.41
N GLU A 104 30.21 2.92 6.59
CA GLU A 104 31.56 2.35 6.53
C GLU A 104 32.26 2.34 7.89
N ARG A 105 32.12 3.41 8.69
CA ARG A 105 32.73 3.48 10.03
C ARG A 105 32.06 2.56 11.03
N ILE A 106 30.73 2.48 11.00
CA ILE A 106 29.98 1.59 11.88
C ILE A 106 30.40 0.14 11.60
N VAL A 107 30.42 -0.25 10.33
CA VAL A 107 30.84 -1.61 9.94
C VAL A 107 32.32 -1.84 10.18
N ALA A 108 33.19 -0.83 10.05
CA ALA A 108 34.60 -0.99 10.42
C ALA A 108 34.79 -1.25 11.92
N ALA A 109 33.90 -0.74 12.78
CA ALA A 109 33.96 -0.95 14.22
C ALA A 109 33.37 -2.31 14.65
N PHE A 110 32.24 -2.72 14.07
CA PHE A 110 31.49 -3.91 14.55
C PHE A 110 31.47 -5.07 13.55
N GLY A 111 31.95 -4.88 12.32
CA GLY A 111 31.97 -5.90 11.28
C GLY A 111 30.58 -6.48 11.00
N GLU A 112 30.51 -7.80 10.86
CA GLU A 112 29.27 -8.55 10.63
C GLU A 112 28.32 -8.53 11.84
N GLN A 113 28.83 -8.18 13.03
CA GLN A 113 28.01 -8.06 14.24
C GLN A 113 27.23 -6.74 14.31
N THR A 114 27.38 -5.83 13.33
CA THR A 114 26.75 -4.50 13.40
C THR A 114 25.25 -4.57 13.66
N LEU A 115 24.50 -5.44 12.98
CA LEU A 115 23.05 -5.56 13.22
C LEU A 115 22.74 -6.09 14.62
N ALA A 116 23.52 -7.06 15.11
CA ALA A 116 23.36 -7.59 16.46
C ALA A 116 23.66 -6.52 17.53
N VAL A 117 24.68 -5.68 17.31
CA VAL A 117 24.97 -4.53 18.18
C VAL A 117 23.81 -3.54 18.18
N MET A 118 23.22 -3.26 17.01
CA MET A 118 22.04 -2.38 16.95
C MET A 118 20.84 -2.97 17.70
N ASP A 119 20.63 -4.29 17.65
CA ASP A 119 19.50 -4.95 18.30
C ASP A 119 19.69 -5.17 19.81
N LEU A 120 20.91 -5.48 20.27
CA LEU A 120 21.17 -5.94 21.63
C LEU A 120 21.93 -4.93 22.49
N GLU A 121 22.82 -4.13 21.89
CA GLU A 121 23.74 -3.24 22.59
C GLU A 121 23.86 -1.85 21.90
N PRO A 122 22.74 -1.16 21.63
CA PRO A 122 22.74 0.06 20.80
C PRO A 122 23.57 1.22 21.39
N GLU A 123 23.84 1.21 22.69
CA GLU A 123 24.74 2.14 23.37
C GLU A 123 26.17 2.12 22.81
N ARG A 124 26.62 0.96 22.32
CA ARG A 124 27.96 0.80 21.75
C ARG A 124 28.17 1.58 20.47
N LEU A 125 27.10 1.97 19.76
CA LEU A 125 27.22 2.83 18.57
C LEU A 125 27.97 4.15 18.86
N ILE A 126 28.00 4.62 20.11
CA ILE A 126 28.76 5.82 20.52
C ILE A 126 30.29 5.61 20.44
N GLU A 127 30.77 4.36 20.47
CA GLU A 127 32.19 4.02 20.24
C GLU A 127 32.66 4.45 18.84
N VAL A 128 31.73 4.59 17.88
CA VAL A 128 32.03 4.98 16.51
C VAL A 128 32.22 6.49 16.41
N LYS A 129 33.41 6.91 15.95
CA LYS A 129 33.75 8.33 15.75
C LYS A 129 32.73 9.07 14.88
N GLY A 130 32.05 10.04 15.50
CA GLY A 130 31.06 10.92 14.86
C GLY A 130 29.60 10.56 15.14
N ILE A 131 29.35 9.55 15.99
CA ILE A 131 28.05 9.22 16.55
C ILE A 131 27.98 9.78 17.98
N SER A 132 27.14 10.80 18.17
CA SER A 132 26.76 11.28 19.50
C SER A 132 25.56 10.48 20.02
N ALA A 133 25.23 10.61 21.32
CA ALA A 133 24.02 10.02 21.89
C ALA A 133 22.74 10.37 21.09
N SER A 134 22.56 11.65 20.75
CA SER A 134 21.44 12.10 19.92
C SER A 134 21.44 11.48 18.51
N LYS A 135 22.61 11.29 17.89
CA LYS A 135 22.69 10.65 16.57
C LYS A 135 22.41 9.15 16.65
N ARG A 136 22.89 8.47 17.70
CA ARG A 136 22.54 7.08 18.00
C ARG A 136 21.02 6.96 18.10
N ASP A 137 20.35 7.83 18.87
CA ASP A 137 18.90 7.76 19.06
C ASP A 137 18.15 7.92 17.73
N ALA A 138 18.58 8.85 16.88
CA ALA A 138 18.02 9.01 15.54
C ALA A 138 18.25 7.79 14.64
N ILE A 139 19.44 7.18 14.70
CA ILE A 139 19.76 5.93 13.98
C ILE A 139 18.84 4.80 14.45
N MET A 140 18.67 4.65 15.77
CA MET A 140 17.85 3.59 16.36
C MET A 140 16.37 3.75 16.04
N GLN A 141 15.85 4.97 15.97
CA GLN A 141 14.48 5.22 15.50
C GLN A 141 14.29 4.76 14.05
N GLY A 142 15.25 5.07 13.17
CA GLY A 142 15.23 4.62 11.78
C GLY A 142 15.34 3.09 11.65
N TRP A 143 16.21 2.48 12.46
CA TRP A 143 16.39 1.04 12.52
C TRP A 143 15.10 0.32 12.95
N GLU A 144 14.48 0.78 14.03
CA GLU A 144 13.25 0.18 14.54
C GLU A 144 12.11 0.32 13.53
N ALA A 145 11.93 1.51 12.94
CA ALA A 145 10.92 1.71 11.91
C ALA A 145 11.12 0.76 10.70
N GLN A 146 12.37 0.53 10.29
CA GLN A 146 12.67 -0.38 9.19
C GLN A 146 12.39 -1.84 9.56
N ARG A 147 12.68 -2.25 10.81
CA ARG A 147 12.35 -3.59 11.30
C ARG A 147 10.84 -3.84 11.29
N GLU A 148 10.06 -2.87 11.73
CA GLU A 148 8.60 -2.97 11.75
C GLU A 148 8.01 -3.03 10.34
N VAL A 149 8.47 -2.18 9.42
CA VAL A 149 8.09 -2.27 8.00
C VAL A 149 8.40 -3.66 7.45
N ARG A 150 9.57 -4.23 7.77
CA ARG A 150 9.95 -5.58 7.33
C ARG A 150 9.04 -6.66 7.92
N LYS A 151 8.66 -6.57 9.20
CA LYS A 151 7.69 -7.50 9.82
C LYS A 151 6.34 -7.46 9.09
N ILE A 152 5.84 -6.26 8.79
CA ILE A 152 4.59 -6.10 8.03
C ILE A 152 4.72 -6.69 6.63
N MET A 153 5.85 -6.48 5.94
CA MET A 153 6.09 -7.08 4.61
C MET A 153 6.01 -8.60 4.65
N LEU A 154 6.70 -9.23 5.61
CA LEU A 154 6.71 -10.69 5.76
C LEU A 154 5.31 -11.22 6.08
N PHE A 155 4.57 -10.50 6.93
CA PHE A 155 3.18 -10.82 7.24
C PHE A 155 2.30 -10.77 5.99
N LEU A 156 2.36 -9.69 5.21
CA LEU A 156 1.58 -9.58 3.97
C LEU A 156 1.93 -10.68 2.96
N GLN A 157 3.22 -10.97 2.80
CA GLN A 157 3.69 -12.01 1.89
C GLN A 157 3.22 -13.41 2.32
N ALA A 158 3.22 -13.68 3.62
CA ALA A 158 2.72 -14.94 4.17
C ALA A 158 1.20 -15.14 3.93
N HIS A 159 0.47 -14.04 3.71
CA HIS A 159 -0.95 -14.04 3.36
C HIS A 159 -1.20 -13.64 1.90
N GLU A 160 -0.22 -13.86 1.02
CA GLU A 160 -0.32 -13.62 -0.44
C GLU A 160 -0.72 -12.19 -0.87
N VAL A 161 -0.53 -11.21 0.02
CA VAL A 161 -0.76 -9.78 -0.25
C VAL A 161 0.53 -9.08 -0.65
N SER A 162 0.41 -8.13 -1.59
CA SER A 162 1.55 -7.34 -2.07
C SER A 162 2.30 -6.64 -0.93
N PRO A 163 3.60 -6.91 -0.72
CA PRO A 163 4.39 -6.25 0.33
C PRO A 163 4.62 -4.75 0.07
N SER A 164 4.23 -4.22 -1.10
CA SER A 164 4.32 -2.79 -1.42
C SER A 164 3.46 -1.90 -0.53
N LEU A 165 2.45 -2.46 0.12
CA LEU A 165 1.60 -1.75 1.06
C LEU A 165 2.23 -1.56 2.43
N ALA A 166 3.24 -2.35 2.79
CA ALA A 166 3.79 -2.39 4.15
C ALA A 166 4.27 -1.04 4.65
N ARG A 167 4.91 -0.24 3.79
CA ARG A 167 5.35 1.11 4.17
C ARG A 167 4.17 2.03 4.47
N LYS A 168 3.12 2.00 3.63
CA LYS A 168 1.91 2.80 3.82
C LYS A 168 1.17 2.40 5.09
N ILE A 169 1.07 1.09 5.35
CA ILE A 169 0.47 0.54 6.57
C ILE A 169 1.25 1.01 7.80
N TYR A 170 2.58 0.92 7.77
CA TYR A 170 3.42 1.38 8.87
C TYR A 170 3.29 2.90 9.10
N ASP A 171 3.25 3.70 8.03
CA ASP A 171 3.13 5.15 8.16
C ASP A 171 1.77 5.57 8.80
N VAL A 172 0.73 4.71 8.75
CA VAL A 172 -0.58 4.95 9.38
C VAL A 172 -0.66 4.37 10.80
N TYR A 173 -0.24 3.11 11.01
CA TYR A 173 -0.47 2.39 12.29
C TYR A 173 0.80 2.14 13.11
N GLY A 174 1.99 2.41 12.56
CA GLY A 174 3.27 2.17 13.23
C GLY A 174 3.45 0.70 13.65
N GLN A 175 3.81 0.50 14.92
CA GLN A 175 4.07 -0.81 15.51
C GLN A 175 2.82 -1.68 15.67
N ASP A 176 1.64 -1.06 15.75
CA ASP A 176 0.37 -1.75 15.96
C ASP A 176 -0.23 -2.32 14.67
N ALA A 177 0.42 -2.07 13.52
CA ALA A 177 -0.06 -2.44 12.19
C ALA A 177 -0.57 -3.87 12.08
N ILE A 178 0.23 -4.86 12.50
CA ILE A 178 -0.16 -6.28 12.41
C ILE A 178 -1.36 -6.58 13.30
N GLY A 179 -1.40 -6.01 14.52
CA GLY A 179 -2.51 -6.21 15.45
C GLY A 179 -3.82 -5.62 14.94
N VAL A 180 -3.77 -4.41 14.36
CA VAL A 180 -4.93 -3.77 13.71
C VAL A 180 -5.44 -4.62 12.54
N ILE A 181 -4.52 -5.10 11.70
CA ILE A 181 -4.87 -5.95 10.54
C ILE A 181 -5.53 -7.25 10.99
N GLN A 182 -4.96 -7.93 11.99
CA GLN A 182 -5.52 -9.19 12.50
C GLN A 182 -6.90 -9.00 13.15
N ALA A 183 -7.14 -7.85 13.79
CA ALA A 183 -8.42 -7.54 14.39
C ALA A 183 -9.49 -7.19 13.35
N ASN A 184 -9.15 -6.40 12.32
CA ASN A 184 -10.05 -6.00 11.25
C ASN A 184 -9.30 -5.67 9.94
N PRO A 185 -9.14 -6.64 9.02
CA PRO A 185 -8.42 -6.44 7.75
C PRO A 185 -9.06 -5.37 6.86
N TYR A 186 -10.38 -5.19 6.94
CA TYR A 186 -11.13 -4.19 6.15
C TYR A 186 -10.86 -2.75 6.58
N GLN A 187 -10.19 -2.53 7.72
CA GLN A 187 -9.71 -1.21 8.12
C GLN A 187 -8.70 -0.65 7.11
N LEU A 188 -7.94 -1.52 6.44
CA LEU A 188 -6.96 -1.10 5.44
C LEU A 188 -7.59 -0.36 4.25
N GLU A 189 -8.79 -0.75 3.83
CA GLU A 189 -9.51 -0.08 2.73
C GLU A 189 -9.89 1.36 3.09
N GLN A 190 -10.20 1.61 4.36
CA GLN A 190 -10.67 2.92 4.83
C GLN A 190 -9.51 3.88 5.06
N ASP A 191 -8.43 3.40 5.68
CA ASP A 191 -7.37 4.26 6.18
C ASP A 191 -6.19 4.38 5.20
N ILE A 192 -6.06 3.47 4.22
CA ILE A 192 -4.90 3.41 3.33
C ILE A 192 -5.29 3.61 1.86
N TYR A 193 -4.89 4.76 1.34
CA TYR A 193 -5.05 5.06 -0.07
C TYR A 193 -4.35 4.03 -0.98
N GLY A 194 -5.13 3.46 -1.90
CA GLY A 194 -4.68 2.44 -2.85
C GLY A 194 -4.86 1.00 -2.37
N VAL A 195 -5.40 0.78 -1.16
CA VAL A 195 -5.92 -0.53 -0.75
C VAL A 195 -7.41 -0.57 -1.09
N GLY A 196 -7.78 -1.42 -2.03
CA GLY A 196 -9.19 -1.66 -2.37
C GLY A 196 -9.77 -2.85 -1.63
N PHE A 197 -11.09 -2.96 -1.64
CA PHE A 197 -11.85 -4.08 -1.08
C PHE A 197 -11.25 -5.45 -1.43
N LYS A 198 -10.93 -5.72 -2.70
CA LYS A 198 -10.39 -7.03 -3.13
C LYS A 198 -9.11 -7.42 -2.39
N THR A 199 -8.21 -6.46 -2.14
CA THR A 199 -6.96 -6.72 -1.41
C THR A 199 -7.23 -6.97 0.07
N ALA A 200 -8.13 -6.19 0.68
CA ALA A 200 -8.53 -6.40 2.06
C ALA A 200 -9.32 -7.70 2.27
N ASP A 201 -10.16 -8.09 1.31
CA ASP A 201 -10.94 -9.34 1.32
C ASP A 201 -10.02 -10.55 1.16
N ALA A 202 -9.05 -10.50 0.24
CA ALA A 202 -8.04 -11.55 0.11
C ALA A 202 -7.29 -11.78 1.44
N LEU A 203 -6.84 -10.69 2.08
CA LEU A 203 -6.18 -10.77 3.38
C LEU A 203 -7.10 -11.32 4.48
N ALA A 204 -8.37 -10.90 4.50
CA ALA A 204 -9.35 -11.38 5.47
C ALA A 204 -9.61 -12.88 5.34
N MET A 205 -9.73 -13.38 4.10
CA MET A 205 -9.92 -14.80 3.83
C MET A 205 -8.70 -15.63 4.25
N GLU A 206 -7.48 -15.15 3.97
CA GLU A 206 -6.23 -15.78 4.40
C GLU A 206 -6.05 -15.79 5.93
N LEU A 207 -6.63 -14.81 6.62
CA LEU A 207 -6.69 -14.76 8.08
C LEU A 207 -7.81 -15.63 8.67
N GLY A 208 -8.59 -16.30 7.83
CA GLY A 208 -9.64 -17.23 8.23
C GLY A 208 -10.95 -16.57 8.66
N LEU A 209 -11.22 -15.33 8.24
CA LEU A 209 -12.52 -14.72 8.49
C LEU A 209 -13.63 -15.50 7.76
N PRO A 210 -14.77 -15.77 8.42
CA PRO A 210 -15.90 -16.41 7.75
C PRO A 210 -16.40 -15.59 6.56
N ALA A 211 -16.72 -16.30 5.47
CA ALA A 211 -17.21 -15.69 4.23
C ALA A 211 -18.53 -14.90 4.44
N ASP A 212 -19.33 -15.29 5.42
CA ASP A 212 -20.60 -14.68 5.81
C ASP A 212 -20.47 -13.74 7.02
N SER A 213 -19.24 -13.42 7.43
CA SER A 213 -19.03 -12.52 8.57
C SER A 213 -19.60 -11.12 8.29
N LEU A 214 -20.30 -10.56 9.28
CA LEU A 214 -20.93 -9.24 9.15
C LEU A 214 -19.98 -8.13 8.68
N PRO A 215 -18.71 -8.05 9.14
CA PRO A 215 -17.74 -7.06 8.63
C PRO A 215 -17.45 -7.22 7.13
N ARG A 216 -17.31 -8.45 6.64
CA ARG A 216 -17.10 -8.75 5.22
C ARG A 216 -18.30 -8.34 4.38
N LEU A 217 -19.50 -8.75 4.79
CA LEU A 217 -20.74 -8.44 4.08
C LEU A 217 -20.99 -6.92 4.02
N ALA A 218 -20.81 -6.22 5.14
CA ALA A 218 -20.96 -4.77 5.22
C ALA A 218 -19.96 -4.05 4.31
N THR A 219 -18.70 -4.50 4.28
CA THR A 219 -17.68 -3.91 3.42
C THR A 219 -17.95 -4.18 1.94
N GLY A 220 -18.39 -5.39 1.58
CA GLY A 220 -18.79 -5.71 0.21
C GLY A 220 -19.99 -4.91 -0.29
N ILE A 221 -20.98 -4.62 0.56
CA ILE A 221 -22.09 -3.72 0.23
C ILE A 221 -21.59 -2.31 -0.06
N LYS A 222 -20.71 -1.77 0.78
CA LYS A 222 -20.10 -0.46 0.54
C LYS A 222 -19.28 -0.44 -0.74
N HIS A 223 -18.56 -1.53 -1.03
CA HIS A 223 -17.79 -1.68 -2.25
C HIS A 223 -18.71 -1.61 -3.49
N ALA A 224 -19.81 -2.36 -3.52
CA ALA A 224 -20.77 -2.32 -4.62
C ALA A 224 -21.36 -0.91 -4.84
N LEU A 225 -21.71 -0.20 -3.76
CA LEU A 225 -22.18 1.19 -3.86
C LEU A 225 -21.09 2.15 -4.38
N ASN A 226 -19.84 1.99 -3.94
CA ASN A 226 -18.72 2.80 -4.44
C ASN A 226 -18.42 2.51 -5.92
N GLU A 227 -18.51 1.25 -6.35
CA GLU A 227 -18.34 0.87 -7.74
C GLU A 227 -19.43 1.50 -8.63
N ALA A 228 -20.70 1.41 -8.21
CA ALA A 228 -21.79 2.09 -8.90
C ALA A 228 -21.62 3.63 -8.89
N ALA A 229 -21.11 4.20 -7.81
CA ALA A 229 -20.82 5.63 -7.77
C ALA A 229 -19.72 6.04 -8.75
N SER A 230 -18.73 5.18 -8.97
CA SER A 230 -17.68 5.41 -9.96
C SER A 230 -18.20 5.44 -11.40
N THR A 231 -19.37 4.83 -11.67
CA THR A 231 -20.06 4.89 -12.97
C THR A 231 -21.17 5.95 -13.02
N GLY A 232 -21.31 6.78 -11.98
CA GLY A 232 -22.19 7.94 -11.95
C GLY A 232 -23.51 7.76 -11.20
N HIS A 233 -23.72 6.63 -10.52
CA HIS A 233 -24.91 6.43 -9.69
C HIS A 233 -24.78 7.13 -8.32
N CYS A 234 -25.86 7.72 -7.81
CA CYS A 234 -25.89 8.24 -6.43
C CYS A 234 -26.37 7.18 -5.42
N TYR A 235 -27.17 6.22 -5.89
CA TYR A 235 -27.77 5.13 -5.13
C TYR A 235 -27.92 3.91 -6.01
N LEU A 236 -28.17 2.76 -5.38
CA LEU A 236 -28.69 1.57 -6.03
C LEU A 236 -30.04 1.20 -5.43
N LEU A 237 -30.90 0.55 -6.20
CA LEU A 237 -32.10 -0.08 -5.65
C LEU A 237 -31.68 -1.26 -4.78
N ARG A 238 -32.46 -1.55 -3.72
CA ARG A 238 -32.11 -2.57 -2.73
C ARG A 238 -31.85 -3.93 -3.36
N GLU A 239 -32.74 -4.39 -4.24
CA GLU A 239 -32.57 -5.67 -4.94
C GLU A 239 -31.31 -5.69 -5.81
N GLU A 240 -31.06 -4.61 -6.56
CA GLU A 240 -29.87 -4.48 -7.42
C GLU A 240 -28.58 -4.50 -6.60
N LEU A 241 -28.55 -3.75 -5.49
CA LEU A 241 -27.42 -3.72 -4.56
C LEU A 241 -27.13 -5.12 -3.99
N LEU A 242 -28.16 -5.83 -3.55
CA LEU A 242 -28.01 -7.19 -3.01
C LEU A 242 -27.42 -8.14 -4.06
N MET A 243 -27.89 -8.07 -5.31
CA MET A 243 -27.37 -8.90 -6.40
C MET A 243 -25.91 -8.57 -6.77
N GLN A 244 -25.56 -7.29 -6.85
CA GLN A 244 -24.20 -6.86 -7.15
C GLN A 244 -23.23 -7.26 -6.02
N ALA A 245 -23.60 -6.97 -4.76
CA ALA A 245 -22.79 -7.33 -3.61
C ALA A 245 -22.64 -8.85 -3.45
N ALA A 246 -23.70 -9.63 -3.67
CA ALA A 246 -23.67 -11.09 -3.67
C ALA A 246 -22.67 -11.65 -4.71
N THR A 247 -22.66 -11.07 -5.91
CA THR A 247 -21.74 -11.45 -6.99
C THR A 247 -20.29 -11.18 -6.60
N VAL A 248 -20.00 -10.00 -6.05
CA VAL A 248 -18.64 -9.63 -5.62
C VAL A 248 -18.16 -10.50 -4.46
N LEU A 249 -19.03 -10.78 -3.50
CA LEU A 249 -18.70 -11.53 -2.28
C LEU A 249 -18.69 -13.05 -2.47
N GLY A 250 -19.35 -13.55 -3.53
CA GLY A 250 -19.56 -14.97 -3.77
C GLY A 250 -20.50 -15.62 -2.76
N VAL A 251 -21.50 -14.88 -2.26
CA VAL A 251 -22.46 -15.35 -1.24
C VAL A 251 -23.90 -15.21 -1.74
N PRO A 252 -24.87 -15.97 -1.18
CA PRO A 252 -26.28 -15.81 -1.52
C PRO A 252 -26.82 -14.41 -1.14
N PRO A 253 -27.66 -13.75 -1.95
CA PRO A 253 -28.21 -12.42 -1.62
C PRO A 253 -28.98 -12.38 -0.29
N GLU A 254 -29.50 -13.51 0.17
CA GLU A 254 -30.33 -13.64 1.37
C GLU A 254 -29.56 -13.41 2.67
N VAL A 255 -28.22 -13.52 2.67
CA VAL A 255 -27.39 -13.29 3.86
C VAL A 255 -27.01 -11.82 4.08
N LEU A 256 -27.22 -10.97 3.08
CA LEU A 256 -26.81 -9.57 3.07
C LEU A 256 -27.74 -8.57 3.79
N PRO A 257 -29.08 -8.77 3.92
CA PRO A 257 -29.96 -7.81 4.57
C PRO A 257 -29.53 -7.38 5.99
N PRO A 258 -29.05 -8.28 6.87
CA PRO A 258 -28.54 -7.89 8.19
C PRO A 258 -27.37 -6.90 8.11
N ALA A 259 -26.51 -7.02 7.10
CA ALA A 259 -25.38 -6.11 6.90
C ALA A 259 -25.82 -4.72 6.43
N ILE A 260 -26.89 -4.62 5.63
CA ILE A 260 -27.50 -3.32 5.28
C ILE A 260 -28.05 -2.63 6.53
N GLU A 261 -28.74 -3.36 7.41
CA GLU A 261 -29.29 -2.77 8.64
C GLU A 261 -28.18 -2.36 9.63
N ASP A 262 -27.08 -3.11 9.71
CA ASP A 262 -25.90 -2.73 10.50
C ASP A 262 -25.27 -1.43 9.98
N LEU A 263 -25.03 -1.32 8.67
CA LEU A 263 -24.53 -0.08 8.04
C LEU A 263 -25.47 1.11 8.25
N ARG A 264 -26.77 0.88 8.19
CA ARG A 264 -27.80 1.88 8.47
C ARG A 264 -27.77 2.33 9.94
N ALA A 265 -27.62 1.40 10.88
CA ALA A 265 -27.51 1.71 12.31
C ALA A 265 -26.28 2.58 12.61
N ARG A 266 -25.16 2.32 11.90
CA ARG A 266 -23.92 3.12 11.96
C ARG A 266 -23.98 4.43 11.17
N ARG A 267 -25.06 4.69 10.44
CA ARG A 267 -25.23 5.84 9.54
C ARG A 267 -24.19 5.94 8.42
N GLU A 268 -23.64 4.80 8.00
CA GLU A 268 -22.77 4.70 6.83
C GLU A 268 -23.58 4.62 5.53
N VAL A 269 -24.82 4.12 5.64
CA VAL A 269 -25.79 3.98 4.55
C VAL A 269 -27.14 4.57 4.94
N PHE A 270 -27.85 5.14 3.95
CA PHE A 270 -29.22 5.66 4.09
C PHE A 270 -30.15 4.97 3.11
N ILE A 271 -31.40 4.75 3.53
CA ILE A 271 -32.45 4.16 2.69
C ILE A 271 -33.59 5.17 2.54
N GLU A 272 -33.89 5.57 1.30
CA GLU A 272 -35.07 6.40 0.97
C GLU A 272 -36.15 5.59 0.26
N ASP A 273 -37.41 5.93 0.53
CA ASP A 273 -38.62 5.30 -0.03
C ASP A 273 -38.68 3.78 0.14
N GLY A 274 -37.90 3.24 1.09
CA GLY A 274 -37.79 1.80 1.37
C GLY A 274 -36.88 1.01 0.43
N GLU A 275 -36.50 1.60 -0.71
CA GLU A 275 -35.82 0.87 -1.80
C GLU A 275 -34.49 1.46 -2.22
N ARG A 276 -34.28 2.77 -2.12
CA ARG A 276 -33.06 3.43 -2.63
C ARG A 276 -31.99 3.48 -1.55
N VAL A 277 -30.86 2.84 -1.80
CA VAL A 277 -29.76 2.70 -0.83
C VAL A 277 -28.58 3.59 -1.25
N PHE A 278 -28.17 4.48 -0.36
CA PHE A 278 -27.12 5.47 -0.58
C PHE A 278 -25.96 5.25 0.39
N LEU A 279 -24.73 5.49 -0.05
CA LEU A 279 -23.65 5.80 0.88
C LEU A 279 -23.86 7.19 1.47
N ALA A 280 -23.51 7.36 2.75
CA ALA A 280 -23.66 8.61 3.48
C ALA A 280 -23.12 9.84 2.73
N PRO A 281 -21.92 9.84 2.13
CA PRO A 281 -21.41 11.01 1.42
C PRO A 281 -22.30 11.43 0.24
N PHE A 282 -22.85 10.47 -0.52
CA PHE A 282 -23.69 10.75 -1.69
C PHE A 282 -25.08 11.19 -1.29
N PHE A 283 -25.66 10.58 -0.25
CA PHE A 283 -26.92 11.02 0.33
C PHE A 283 -26.87 12.49 0.76
N TYR A 284 -25.87 12.87 1.56
CA TYR A 284 -25.72 14.25 2.02
C TYR A 284 -25.42 15.22 0.87
N SER A 285 -24.66 14.78 -0.13
CA SER A 285 -24.34 15.59 -1.32
C SER A 285 -25.57 15.85 -2.18
N GLU A 286 -26.42 14.84 -2.38
CA GLU A 286 -27.68 14.96 -3.13
C GLU A 286 -28.65 15.90 -2.43
N GLN A 287 -28.91 15.68 -1.13
CA GLN A 287 -29.78 16.56 -0.35
C GLN A 287 -29.23 17.99 -0.27
N GLY A 288 -27.92 18.14 -0.12
CA GLY A 288 -27.24 19.43 -0.11
C GLY A 288 -27.45 20.19 -1.42
N SER A 289 -27.32 19.49 -2.56
CA SER A 289 -27.50 20.04 -3.89
C SER A 289 -28.96 20.42 -4.15
N ALA A 290 -29.90 19.53 -3.84
CA ALA A 290 -31.34 19.79 -3.96
C ALA A 290 -31.76 21.01 -3.13
N ARG A 291 -31.27 21.12 -1.88
CA ARG A 291 -31.54 22.27 -1.01
C ARG A 291 -31.03 23.58 -1.60
N ARG A 292 -29.81 23.59 -2.17
CA ARG A 292 -29.23 24.78 -2.82
C ARG A 292 -30.02 25.18 -4.06
N LEU A 293 -30.42 24.22 -4.89
CA LEU A 293 -31.24 24.47 -6.07
C LEU A 293 -32.61 25.05 -5.71
N ARG A 294 -33.29 24.48 -4.70
CA ARG A 294 -34.56 25.04 -4.19
C ARG A 294 -34.39 26.46 -3.68
N ARG A 295 -33.29 26.75 -2.97
CA ARG A 295 -32.98 28.11 -2.51
C ARG A 295 -32.77 29.06 -3.67
N LEU A 296 -32.07 28.65 -4.73
CA LEU A 296 -31.88 29.47 -5.93
C LEU A 296 -33.20 29.73 -6.67
N LEU A 297 -34.06 28.72 -6.80
CA LEU A 297 -35.38 28.86 -7.43
C LEU A 297 -36.31 29.80 -6.64
N ALA A 298 -36.23 29.76 -5.31
CA ALA A 298 -37.05 30.62 -4.44
C ALA A 298 -36.44 32.02 -4.22
N ALA A 299 -35.18 32.26 -4.63
CA ALA A 299 -34.54 33.54 -4.45
C ALA A 299 -35.11 34.56 -5.44
N PRO A 300 -35.52 35.76 -4.98
CA PRO A 300 -35.98 36.80 -5.88
C PRO A 300 -34.84 37.22 -6.81
N SER A 301 -35.06 37.06 -8.12
CA SER A 301 -34.14 37.56 -9.13
C SER A 301 -34.12 39.08 -9.10
N ARG A 302 -32.94 39.66 -8.94
CA ARG A 302 -32.71 41.10 -9.19
C ARG A 302 -32.44 41.41 -10.66
N LEU A 303 -32.27 40.36 -11.48
CA LEU A 303 -32.17 40.52 -12.92
C LEU A 303 -33.57 40.76 -13.49
N PRO A 304 -33.71 41.69 -14.46
CA PRO A 304 -34.97 41.91 -15.14
C PRO A 304 -35.40 40.62 -15.85
N THR A 305 -36.71 40.40 -16.00
CA THR A 305 -37.25 39.23 -16.67
C THR A 305 -36.59 39.08 -18.05
N MET A 306 -35.90 37.96 -18.26
CA MET A 306 -35.24 37.67 -19.53
C MET A 306 -36.29 37.18 -20.52
N THR A 307 -36.49 37.94 -21.60
CA THR A 307 -37.25 37.48 -22.77
C THR A 307 -36.29 36.82 -23.78
N PRO A 308 -36.77 35.97 -24.69
CA PRO A 308 -35.93 35.38 -25.73
C PRO A 308 -35.10 36.42 -26.50
N GLN A 309 -35.66 37.59 -26.81
CA GLN A 309 -34.94 38.67 -27.49
C GLN A 309 -33.80 39.27 -26.65
N ARG A 310 -33.92 39.25 -25.32
CA ARG A 310 -32.84 39.71 -24.41
C ARG A 310 -31.71 38.71 -24.30
N TRP A 311 -31.99 37.40 -24.43
CA TRP A 311 -30.93 36.39 -24.48
C TRP A 311 -30.13 36.48 -25.79
N GLU A 312 -30.80 36.68 -26.92
CA GLU A 312 -30.14 36.89 -28.22
C GLU A 312 -29.25 38.15 -28.22
N ALA A 313 -29.71 39.26 -27.62
CA ALA A 313 -28.92 40.49 -27.52
C ALA A 313 -27.74 40.42 -26.53
N LEU A 314 -27.75 39.48 -25.58
CA LEU A 314 -26.69 39.32 -24.57
C LEU A 314 -25.62 38.29 -24.99
N LEU A 315 -25.98 37.38 -25.90
CA LEU A 315 -25.11 36.34 -26.46
C LEU A 315 -24.50 36.71 -27.83
N ALA A 316 -24.95 37.82 -28.42
CA ALA A 316 -24.36 38.44 -29.63
C ALA A 316 -23.15 39.31 -29.26
#